data_AF-A0A517WMR4-F1
#
_entry.id   AF-A0A517WMR4-F1
#
_cell.length_a   1.000
_cell.length_b   1.000
_cell.length_c   1.000
_cell.angle_alpha   90.00
_cell.angle_beta   90.00
_cell.angle_gamma   90.00
#
_symmetry.space_group_name_H-M   'P 1'
#
loop_
_entity.id
_entity.type
_entity.pdbx_description
1 polymer ?
#
loop_
_entity_poly.entity_id
_entity_poly.type
_entity_poly.pdbx_seq_one_letter_code
_entity_poly.pdbx_strand_id
1 'polypeptide(L)' 'MKLPKFWKDTGSYNDTAIQLSIFACILACTYFGLAYDMHWLLLGSIIIGPVMGFVIGFSLILFLCTYCAVDDQDS' A
#
# COMPACT_ATOMS: atom_id res chain seq x y z
N MET A 1 -10.51 -16.94 -10.71
CA MET A 1 -10.75 -15.48 -10.80
C MET A 1 -9.83 -14.93 -11.88
N LYS A 2 -10.35 -14.29 -12.93
CA LYS A 2 -9.52 -13.63 -13.95
C LYS A 2 -8.96 -12.35 -13.33
N LEU A 3 -7.64 -12.26 -13.17
CA LEU A 3 -6.99 -11.02 -12.77
C LEU A 3 -7.31 -9.93 -13.82
N PRO A 4 -7.75 -8.73 -13.39
CA PRO A 4 -8.06 -7.64 -14.31
C PRO A 4 -6.82 -7.26 -15.13
N LYS A 5 -7.03 -6.93 -16.41
CA LYS A 5 -5.98 -6.64 -17.41
C LYS A 5 -4.93 -5.63 -16.90
N PHE A 6 -5.37 -4.67 -16.09
CA PHE A 6 -4.54 -3.65 -15.44
C PHE A 6 -3.41 -4.21 -14.55
N TRP A 7 -3.61 -5.33 -13.86
CA TRP A 7 -2.56 -5.96 -13.05
C TRP A 7 -1.44 -6.58 -13.91
N LYS A 8 -1.77 -6.92 -15.16
CA LYS A 8 -0.85 -7.61 -16.07
C LYS A 8 0.04 -6.63 -16.83
N ASP A 9 -0.50 -5.46 -17.18
CA ASP A 9 0.21 -4.44 -17.97
C ASP A 9 0.90 -3.38 -17.10
N THR A 10 0.36 -3.09 -15.91
CA THR A 10 0.86 -2.06 -14.99
C THR A 10 1.51 -2.64 -13.72
N GLY A 11 1.85 -3.93 -13.72
CA GLY A 11 2.31 -4.69 -12.54
C GLY A 11 3.48 -4.02 -11.80
N SER A 12 4.48 -3.50 -12.53
CA SER A 12 5.63 -2.81 -11.92
C SER A 12 5.24 -1.53 -11.16
N TYR A 13 4.23 -0.79 -11.61
CA TYR A 13 3.76 0.41 -10.91
C TYR A 13 2.94 0.04 -9.69
N ASN A 14 2.13 -1.03 -9.77
CA ASN A 14 1.37 -1.55 -8.64
C ASN A 14 2.31 -2.05 -7.54
N ASP A 15 3.36 -2.78 -7.90
CA ASP A 15 4.38 -3.25 -6.94
C ASP A 15 5.12 -2.07 -6.30
N THR A 16 5.45 -1.04 -7.08
CA THR A 16 6.09 0.19 -6.57
C THR A 16 5.17 0.95 -5.61
N ALA A 17 3.87 1.07 -5.94
CA ALA A 17 2.88 1.72 -5.09
C ALA A 17 2.68 0.97 -3.76
N ILE A 18 2.66 -0.37 -3.80
CA ILE A 18 2.60 -1.21 -2.59
C ILE A 18 3.88 -1.07 -1.75
N GLN A 19 5.05 -1.03 -2.39
CA GLN A 19 6.31 -0.82 -1.66
C GLN A 19 6.34 0.55 -0.98
N LEU A 20 5.89 1.61 -1.65
CA LEU A 20 5.78 2.95 -1.08
C LEU A 20 4.81 3.00 0.10
N SER A 21 3.64 2.33 0.00
CA SER A 21 2.67 2.30 1.10
C SER A 21 3.19 1.52 2.32
N ILE A 22 3.91 0.42 2.09
CA ILE A 22 4.63 -0.32 3.14
C ILE A 22 5.68 0.57 3.81
N PHE A 23 6.51 1.24 3.03
CA PHE A 23 7.56 2.12 3.56
C PHE A 23 6.98 3.27 4.39
N ALA A 24 5.92 3.91 3.90
CA ALA A 24 5.21 4.97 4.62
C ALA A 24 4.63 4.49 5.96
N CYS A 25 4.03 3.28 5.99
CA CYS A 25 3.48 2.71 7.21
C CYS A 25 4.56 2.35 8.23
N ILE A 26 5.70 1.80 7.79
CA ILE A 26 6.85 1.52 8.67
C ILE A 26 7.36 2.82 9.30
N LEU A 27 7.54 3.87 8.48
CA LEU A 27 7.99 5.18 8.98
C LEU A 27 6.99 5.77 9.97
N ALA A 28 5.70 5.70 9.69
CA ALA A 28 4.66 6.18 10.59
C ALA A 28 4.69 5.42 11.93
N CYS A 29 4.69 4.09 11.90
CA CYS A 29 4.76 3.27 13.12
C CYS A 29 6.04 3.55 13.93
N THR A 30 7.17 3.75 13.26
CA THR A 30 8.44 4.09 13.91
C THR A 30 8.37 5.48 14.55
N TYR A 31 7.84 6.48 13.83
CA TYR A 31 7.66 7.83 14.33
C TYR A 31 6.74 7.86 15.55
N PHE A 32 5.58 7.21 15.49
CA PHE A 32 4.66 7.11 16.63
C PHE A 32 5.29 6.34 17.80
N GLY A 33 6.05 5.28 17.52
CA GLY A 33 6.78 4.54 18.54
C GLY A 33 7.78 5.40 19.31
N LEU A 34 8.50 6.28 18.61
CA LEU A 34 9.45 7.22 19.21
C LEU A 34 8.76 8.42 19.88
N ALA A 35 7.75 9.00 19.25
CA ALA A 35 7.07 10.21 19.74
C ALA A 35 6.27 9.97 21.03
N TYR A 36 5.81 8.73 21.25
CA TYR A 36 4.97 8.35 22.40
C TYR A 36 5.65 7.30 23.30
N ASP A 37 6.97 7.09 23.17
CA ASP A 37 7.77 6.11 23.93
C ASP A 37 7.19 4.67 23.95
N MET A 38 6.44 4.31 22.90
CA MET A 38 5.82 3.00 22.75
C MET A 38 6.79 2.01 22.09
N HIS A 39 7.70 1.47 22.89
CA HIS A 39 8.74 0.53 22.46
C HIS A 39 8.17 -0.74 21.79
N TRP A 40 6.97 -1.19 22.20
CA TRP A 40 6.27 -2.30 21.53
C TRP A 40 5.91 -1.98 20.08
N LEU A 41 5.62 -0.71 19.78
CA LEU A 41 5.18 -0.26 18.45
C LEU A 41 6.41 -0.10 17.55
N LEU A 42 7.52 0.33 18.13
CA LEU A 42 8.82 0.38 17.46
C LEU A 42 9.26 -1.03 17.02
N LEU A 43 9.22 -2.01 17.94
CA LEU A 43 9.52 -3.42 17.64
C LEU A 43 8.51 -4.04 16.67
N GLY A 44 7.23 -3.70 16.84
CA GLY A 44 6.14 -4.17 16.00
C GLY A 44 6.12 -3.55 14.61
N SER A 45 6.84 -2.45 14.37
CA SER A 45 6.80 -1.70 13.10
C SER A 45 7.25 -2.55 11.90
N ILE A 46 8.16 -3.50 12.11
CA ILE A 46 8.66 -4.44 11.09
C ILE A 46 7.57 -5.42 10.64
N ILE A 47 6.56 -5.69 11.47
CA ILE A 47 5.47 -6.63 11.15
C ILE A 47 4.20 -5.86 10.79
N ILE A 48 3.80 -4.93 11.65
CA ILE A 48 2.57 -4.13 11.48
C ILE A 48 2.68 -3.22 10.26
N GLY A 49 3.85 -2.61 10.04
CA GLY A 49 4.09 -1.70 8.91
C GLY A 49 3.85 -2.38 7.56
N PRO A 50 4.50 -3.52 7.24
CA PRO A 50 4.26 -4.24 6.00
C PRO A 50 2.83 -4.75 5.85
N VAL A 51 2.23 -5.30 6.91
CA VAL A 51 0.85 -5.84 6.83
C VAL A 51 -0.15 -4.71 6.54
N MET A 52 -0.09 -3.63 7.31
CA MET A 52 -0.99 -2.48 7.13
C MET A 52 -0.73 -1.77 5.82
N GLY A 53 0.55 -1.56 5.46
CA GLY A 53 0.93 -0.90 4.23
C GLY A 53 0.55 -1.70 2.98
N PHE A 54 0.61 -3.04 3.03
CA PHE A 54 0.11 -3.89 1.95
C PHE A 54 -1.40 -3.76 1.79
N VAL A 55 -2.16 -3.82 2.88
CA VAL A 55 -3.64 -3.69 2.85
C VAL A 55 -4.06 -2.31 2.32
N ILE A 56 -3.41 -1.24 2.78
CA ILE A 56 -3.69 0.13 2.33
C ILE A 56 -3.31 0.30 0.86
N GLY A 57 -2.12 -0.13 0.46
CA GLY A 57 -1.65 -0.06 -0.93
C GLY A 57 -2.55 -0.85 -1.89
N PHE A 58 -2.95 -2.05 -1.49
CA PHE A 58 -3.87 -2.87 -2.26
C PHE A 58 -5.26 -2.23 -2.37
N SER A 59 -5.78 -1.63 -1.30
CA SER A 59 -7.05 -0.91 -1.31
C SER A 59 -7.02 0.32 -2.21
N LEU A 60 -5.92 1.08 -2.19
CA LEU A 60 -5.70 2.23 -3.08
C LEU A 60 -5.66 1.80 -4.55
N ILE A 61 -4.92 0.74 -4.87
CA ILE A 61 -4.86 0.21 -6.23
C ILE A 61 -6.24 -0.26 -6.68
N LEU A 62 -6.98 -0.98 -5.84
CA LEU A 62 -8.35 -1.39 -6.14
C LEU A 62 -9.26 -0.19 -6.39
N PHE A 63 -9.17 0.85 -5.58
CA PHE A 63 -9.92 2.09 -5.76
C PHE A 63 -9.57 2.75 -7.09
N LEU A 64 -8.28 2.96 -7.38
CA LEU A 64 -7.81 3.54 -8.64
C LEU A 64 -8.25 2.70 -9.85
N CYS A 65 -8.19 1.38 -9.75
CA CYS A 65 -8.66 0.49 -10.82
C CYS A 65 -10.19 0.58 -11.03
N THR A 66 -10.95 0.75 -9.94
CA THR A 66 -12.42 0.76 -10.02
C THR A 66 -12.96 2.10 -10.49
N TYR A 67 -12.32 3.21 -10.11
CA TYR A 67 -12.85 4.55 -10.34
C TYR A 67 -12.06 5.38 -11.36
N CYS A 68 -10.76 5.13 -11.54
CA CYS A 68 -9.94 5.92 -12.46
C CYS A 68 -9.65 5.18 -13.77
N ALA A 69 -9.47 3.85 -13.75
CA ALA A 69 -9.22 3.07 -14.97
C ALA A 69 -10.48 2.82 -15.83
N VAL A 70 -11.66 3.21 -15.33
CA VAL A 70 -12.92 3.17 -16.11
C VAL A 70 -12.97 4.33 -17.12
N ASP A 71 -12.32 5.46 -16.85
CA ASP A 71 -12.34 6.64 -17.74
C ASP A 71 -11.43 6.50 -18.98
N ASP A 72 -10.44 5.61 -18.96
CA ASP A 72 -9.49 5.46 -20.09
C ASP A 72 -10.01 4.55 -21.22
N GLN A 73 -11.15 3.87 -21.06
CA GLN A 73 -11.72 3.03 -22.14
C GLN A 73 -12.64 3.78 -23.12
N ASP A 74 -12.90 5.07 -22.88
CA ASP A 74 -13.78 5.91 -23.71
C ASP A 74 -13.03 6.98 -24.54
N SER A 75 -11.71 6.86 -24.73
CA SER A 75 -10.91 7.75 -25.59
C SER A 75 -10.46 7.12 -26.91
#